data_AF-A0A1F8J4I0-F1
#
_entry.id   AF-A0A1F8J4I0-F1
#
_cell.length_a   1.000
_cell.length_b   1.000
_cell.length_c   1.000
_cell.angle_alpha   90.00
_cell.angle_beta   90.00
_cell.angle_gamma   90.00
#
_symmetry.space_group_name_H-M   'P 1'
#
loop_
_entity.id
_entity.type
_entity.pdbx_description
1 polymer ?
#
loop_
_entity_poly.entity_id
_entity_poly.type
_entity_poly.pdbx_seq_one_letter_code
_entity_poly.pdbx_strand_id
1 'polypeptide(L)'
;MKTFWICLSLATTSFAEEKPQEPVKELEGAAIAIHSPNSSVIIIDPKARAKDIAQAFSALRKEKPTTKVILQTMDSSLYGVTDIKPTEGGTLLFIKVLSNQGATMHIVPVEQVMEIHYSP
;
A
#
# COMPACT_ATOMS: atom_id res chain seq x y z
N MET A 1 -60.68 49.22 -8.47
CA MET A 1 -60.26 50.56 -8.03
C MET A 1 -59.04 50.41 -7.13
N LYS A 2 -57.98 51.18 -7.41
CA LYS A 2 -56.90 51.64 -6.51
C LYS A 2 -55.85 50.59 -6.07
N THR A 3 -54.72 50.47 -6.78
CA THR A 3 -53.41 51.17 -6.62
C THR A 3 -52.58 50.60 -5.45
N PHE A 4 -51.59 49.74 -5.72
CA PHE A 4 -50.18 50.07 -6.05
C PHE A 4 -49.44 50.78 -4.90
N TRP A 5 -48.63 50.04 -4.14
CA TRP A 5 -47.47 50.62 -3.44
C TRP A 5 -46.26 49.68 -3.60
N ILE A 6 -45.24 50.25 -4.22
CA ILE A 6 -43.91 49.73 -4.47
C ILE A 6 -43.13 49.78 -3.15
N CYS A 7 -42.44 48.71 -2.79
CA CYS A 7 -41.23 48.80 -1.96
C CYS A 7 -40.10 48.02 -2.63
N LEU A 8 -39.35 48.78 -3.42
CA LEU A 8 -38.03 48.49 -3.94
C LEU A 8 -37.05 48.38 -2.75
N SER A 9 -36.43 47.22 -2.54
CA SER A 9 -35.22 47.10 -1.72
C SER A 9 -34.10 46.45 -2.54
N LEU A 10 -33.15 47.28 -2.96
CA LEU A 10 -31.83 46.82 -3.37
C LEU A 10 -31.08 46.36 -2.10
N ALA A 11 -30.49 45.16 -2.12
CA ALA A 11 -29.29 44.88 -1.34
C ALA A 11 -28.58 43.61 -1.85
N THR A 12 -27.48 43.84 -2.57
CA THR A 12 -26.21 43.11 -2.50
C THR A 12 -26.18 41.60 -2.70
N THR A 13 -25.70 41.24 -3.88
CA THR A 13 -25.00 39.99 -4.20
C THR A 13 -23.90 39.69 -3.18
N SER A 14 -24.04 38.61 -2.42
CA SER A 14 -22.90 37.88 -1.87
C SER A 14 -22.78 36.59 -2.66
N PHE A 15 -22.08 36.67 -3.79
CA PHE A 15 -21.56 35.50 -4.47
C PHE A 15 -20.42 34.98 -3.58
N ALA A 16 -20.76 34.06 -2.67
CA ALA A 16 -19.76 33.24 -2.03
C ALA A 16 -19.21 32.33 -3.14
N GLU A 17 -18.02 32.67 -3.62
CA GLU A 17 -17.24 31.84 -4.53
C GLU A 17 -16.82 30.58 -3.77
N GLU A 18 -17.69 29.57 -3.78
CA GLU A 18 -17.35 28.22 -3.38
C GLU A 18 -16.42 27.67 -4.47
N LYS A 19 -15.11 27.87 -4.25
CA LYS A 19 -14.08 27.22 -5.06
C LYS A 19 -14.38 25.71 -5.07
N PRO A 20 -14.55 25.10 -6.25
CA PRO A 20 -14.57 23.65 -6.37
C PRO A 20 -13.25 23.13 -5.82
N GLN A 21 -13.27 22.52 -4.63
CA GLN A 21 -12.17 21.69 -4.18
C GLN A 21 -12.16 20.48 -5.12
N GLU A 22 -11.24 20.50 -6.07
CA GLU A 22 -10.88 19.30 -6.81
C GLU A 22 -10.62 18.18 -5.81
N PRO A 23 -11.16 16.95 -6.04
CA PRO A 23 -10.87 15.83 -5.18
C PRO A 23 -9.37 15.63 -5.20
N VAL A 24 -8.70 15.94 -4.09
CA VAL A 24 -7.33 15.51 -3.86
C VAL A 24 -7.41 14.00 -3.92
N LYS A 25 -7.04 13.44 -5.08
CA LYS A 25 -6.65 12.04 -5.17
C LYS A 25 -5.55 11.89 -4.15
N GLU A 26 -5.93 11.32 -3.01
CA GLU A 26 -5.01 10.80 -2.02
C GLU A 26 -4.09 9.86 -2.79
N LEU A 27 -2.90 10.36 -3.10
CA LEU A 27 -1.82 9.54 -3.60
C LEU A 27 -1.58 8.53 -2.49
N GLU A 28 -2.11 7.31 -2.66
CA GLU A 28 -1.69 6.10 -1.95
C GLU A 28 -0.21 5.85 -2.26
N GLY A 29 0.66 6.74 -1.80
CA GLY A 29 2.10 6.65 -1.86
C GLY A 29 2.58 6.17 -0.51
N ALA A 30 3.15 4.96 -0.47
CA ALA A 30 3.66 4.24 0.70
C ALA A 30 4.84 4.91 1.43
N ALA A 31 5.09 6.21 1.20
CA ALA A 31 6.27 6.92 1.66
C ALA A 31 5.89 8.24 2.33
N ILE A 32 6.24 8.38 3.62
CA ILE A 32 6.14 9.64 4.35
C ILE A 32 7.53 10.29 4.32
N ALA A 33 7.64 11.44 3.68
CA ALA A 33 8.86 12.25 3.70
C ALA A 33 8.88 13.13 4.96
N ILE A 34 9.86 12.92 5.84
CA ILE A 34 10.12 13.82 6.97
C ILE A 34 11.24 14.76 6.55
N HIS A 35 10.94 16.06 6.49
CA HIS A 35 11.90 17.09 6.12
C HIS A 35 12.58 17.65 7.39
N SER A 36 13.82 17.26 7.64
CA SER A 36 14.69 17.89 8.64
C SER A 36 15.59 18.90 7.93
N PRO A 37 15.90 20.08 8.51
CA PRO A 37 16.67 21.13 7.85
C PRO A 37 18.06 20.70 7.32
N ASN A 38 18.59 19.55 7.76
CA ASN A 38 19.87 19.01 7.31
C ASN A 38 19.79 17.57 6.73
N SER A 39 18.60 16.96 6.64
CA SER A 39 18.43 15.64 6.01
C SER A 39 16.97 15.38 5.60
N SER A 40 16.78 14.87 4.38
CA SER A 40 15.50 14.29 3.97
C SER A 40 15.49 12.80 4.30
N VAL A 41 14.63 12.38 5.22
CA VAL A 41 14.42 10.95 5.53
C VAL A 41 13.11 10.53 4.87
N ILE A 42 13.17 9.51 4.02
CA ILE A 42 11.98 8.87 3.46
C ILE A 42 11.70 7.62 4.29
N ILE A 43 10.55 7.62 4.98
CA ILE A 43 10.08 6.45 5.73
C ILE A 43 9.10 5.70 4.84
N ILE A 44 9.46 4.46 4.50
CA ILE A 44 8.56 3.53 3.84
C ILE A 44 7.75 2.85 4.94
N ASP A 45 6.43 2.89 4.85
CA ASP A 45 5.56 2.21 5.80
C ASP A 45 5.77 0.69 5.68
N PRO A 46 6.24 0.00 6.76
CA PRO A 46 6.43 -1.44 6.74
C PRO A 46 5.15 -2.20 6.35
N LYS A 47 3.98 -1.70 6.77
CA LYS A 47 2.70 -2.35 6.49
C LYS A 47 2.34 -2.31 5.00
N ALA A 48 2.60 -1.18 4.34
CA ALA A 48 2.44 -1.07 2.90
C ALA A 48 3.40 -2.03 2.18
N ARG A 49 4.69 -2.04 2.56
CA ARG A 49 5.69 -2.97 1.98
C ARG A 49 5.30 -4.43 2.15
N ALA A 50 4.78 -4.83 3.31
CA ALA A 50 4.34 -6.19 3.58
C ALA A 50 3.16 -6.60 2.68
N LYS A 51 2.22 -5.68 2.46
CA LYS A 51 1.08 -5.87 1.55
C LYS A 51 1.56 -6.02 0.11
N ASP A 52 2.50 -5.20 -0.33
CA ASP A 52 3.06 -5.25 -1.69
C ASP A 52 3.75 -6.61 -1.95
N ILE A 53 4.51 -7.12 -0.98
CA ILE A 53 5.16 -8.45 -1.08
C ILE A 53 4.10 -9.55 -1.22
N ALA A 54 3.07 -9.56 -0.39
CA ALA A 54 2.01 -10.57 -0.46
C ALA A 54 1.22 -10.50 -1.78
N GLN A 55 0.98 -9.28 -2.28
CA GLN A 55 0.33 -9.06 -3.58
C GLN A 55 1.21 -9.51 -4.75
N ALA A 56 2.50 -9.19 -4.72
CA ALA A 56 3.46 -9.63 -5.74
C ALA A 56 3.54 -11.16 -5.80
N PHE A 57 3.62 -11.84 -4.66
CA PHE A 57 3.57 -13.30 -4.58
C PHE A 57 2.29 -13.87 -5.21
N SER A 58 1.14 -13.30 -4.87
CA SER A 58 -0.16 -13.71 -5.42
C SER A 58 -0.23 -13.52 -6.94
N ALA A 59 0.32 -12.42 -7.45
CA ALA A 59 0.40 -12.13 -8.88
C ALA A 59 1.27 -13.17 -9.61
N LEU A 60 2.46 -13.48 -9.07
CA LEU A 60 3.37 -14.47 -9.66
C LEU A 60 2.73 -15.87 -9.73
N ARG A 61 2.01 -16.27 -8.69
CA ARG A 61 1.26 -17.55 -8.62
C ARG A 61 0.11 -17.60 -9.62
N LYS A 62 -0.53 -16.46 -9.91
CA LYS A 62 -1.62 -16.37 -10.88
C LYS A 62 -1.10 -16.43 -12.33
N GLU A 63 0.03 -15.80 -12.61
CA GLU A 63 0.64 -15.80 -13.94
C GLU A 63 1.17 -17.19 -14.33
N LYS A 64 1.91 -17.87 -13.43
CA LYS A 64 2.50 -19.19 -13.68
C LYS A 64 2.23 -20.15 -12.52
N PRO A 65 1.05 -20.81 -12.47
CA PRO A 65 0.64 -21.62 -11.33
C PRO A 65 1.49 -22.88 -11.12
N THR A 66 2.12 -23.38 -12.18
CA THR A 66 2.98 -24.58 -12.18
C THR A 66 4.39 -24.28 -11.70
N THR A 67 4.88 -23.06 -11.88
CA THR A 67 6.24 -22.67 -11.52
C THR A 67 6.31 -22.35 -10.03
N LYS A 68 7.33 -22.89 -9.36
CA LYS A 68 7.57 -22.62 -7.94
C LYS A 68 8.09 -21.20 -7.78
N VAL A 69 7.69 -20.54 -6.70
CA VAL A 69 8.17 -19.21 -6.33
C VAL A 69 9.23 -19.35 -5.23
N ILE A 70 10.29 -18.57 -5.36
CA ILE A 70 11.39 -18.44 -4.40
C ILE A 70 11.30 -17.05 -3.76
N LEU A 71 11.49 -16.99 -2.46
CA LEU A 71 11.64 -15.74 -1.72
C LEU A 71 13.11 -15.58 -1.30
N GLN A 72 13.77 -14.54 -1.78
CA GLN A 72 15.13 -14.21 -1.37
C GLN A 72 15.09 -13.28 -0.17
N THR A 73 15.73 -13.70 0.92
CA THR A 73 16.03 -12.83 2.05
C THR A 73 17.51 -12.44 2.04
N MET A 74 17.88 -11.48 2.88
CA MET A 74 19.28 -11.07 3.06
C MET A 74 20.19 -12.23 3.49
N ASP A 75 19.64 -13.17 4.27
CA ASP A 75 20.42 -14.26 4.87
C ASP A 75 20.32 -15.57 4.07
N SER A 76 19.19 -15.83 3.40
CA SER A 76 18.93 -17.11 2.73
C SER A 76 17.84 -17.03 1.68
N SER A 77 17.70 -18.07 0.87
CA SER A 77 16.59 -18.23 -0.08
C SER A 77 15.61 -19.27 0.44
N LEU A 78 14.33 -18.91 0.52
CA LEU A 78 13.25 -19.83 0.85
C LEU A 78 12.67 -20.41 -0.43
N TYR A 79 12.89 -21.70 -0.64
CA TYR A 79 12.40 -22.45 -1.80
C TYR A 79 11.04 -23.08 -1.49
N GLY A 80 10.18 -23.21 -2.50
CA GLY A 80 8.90 -23.90 -2.33
C GLY A 80 7.91 -23.11 -1.46
N VAL A 81 7.91 -21.78 -1.61
CA VAL A 81 6.96 -20.90 -0.92
C VAL A 81 5.55 -21.17 -1.46
N THR A 82 4.64 -21.50 -0.56
CA THR A 82 3.24 -21.83 -0.86
C THR A 82 2.27 -20.74 -0.45
N ASP A 83 2.59 -20.00 0.60
CA ASP A 83 1.76 -18.92 1.13
C ASP A 83 2.63 -17.86 1.82
N ILE A 84 2.21 -16.60 1.73
CA ILE A 84 2.82 -15.46 2.40
C ILE A 84 1.71 -14.63 3.02
N LYS A 85 1.73 -14.50 4.36
CA LYS A 85 0.75 -13.72 5.11
C LYS A 85 1.44 -12.64 5.96
N PRO A 86 1.14 -11.35 5.75
CA PRO A 86 1.65 -10.29 6.62
C PRO A 86 0.99 -10.34 8.00
N THR A 87 1.74 -9.98 9.03
CA THR A 87 1.19 -9.76 10.38
C THR A 87 0.34 -8.49 10.43
N GLU A 88 -0.50 -8.35 11.45
CA GLU A 88 -1.36 -7.16 11.62
C GLU A 88 -0.55 -5.85 11.72
N GLY A 89 0.63 -5.92 12.33
CA GLY A 89 1.59 -4.81 12.43
C GLY A 89 2.42 -4.56 11.16
N GLY A 90 2.41 -5.49 10.19
CA GLY A 90 3.10 -5.31 8.91
C GLY A 90 4.64 -5.35 8.99
N THR A 91 5.22 -5.72 10.12
CA THR A 91 6.68 -5.81 10.31
C THR A 91 7.23 -7.21 10.02
N LEU A 92 6.39 -8.23 10.12
CA LEU A 92 6.76 -9.62 9.93
C LEU A 92 5.88 -10.28 8.87
N LEU A 93 6.45 -11.28 8.19
CA LEU A 93 5.77 -12.14 7.25
C LEU A 93 5.79 -13.58 7.75
N PHE A 94 4.62 -14.21 7.77
CA PHE A 94 4.48 -15.65 7.91
C PHE A 94 4.58 -16.30 6.53
N ILE A 95 5.59 -17.12 6.32
CA ILE A 95 5.89 -17.74 5.03
C ILE A 95 5.77 -19.24 5.18
N LYS A 96 4.82 -19.84 4.47
CA LYS A 96 4.63 -21.29 4.45
C LYS A 96 5.49 -21.91 3.36
N VAL A 97 6.45 -22.73 3.76
CA VAL A 97 7.33 -23.45 2.85
C VAL A 97 6.96 -24.92 2.84
N LEU A 98 6.80 -25.50 1.65
CA LEU A 98 6.60 -26.94 1.49
C LEU A 98 7.94 -27.62 1.18
N SER A 99 8.33 -28.54 2.06
CA SER A 99 9.55 -29.32 1.95
C SER A 99 9.25 -30.83 1.94
N ASN A 100 10.27 -31.66 1.71
CA ASN A 100 10.16 -33.11 1.79
C ASN A 100 9.80 -33.61 3.21
N GLN A 101 10.01 -32.78 4.24
CA GLN A 101 9.68 -33.08 5.63
C GLN A 101 8.28 -32.58 6.04
N GLY A 102 7.54 -31.98 5.10
CA GLY A 102 6.24 -31.36 5.34
C GLY A 102 6.25 -29.85 5.17
N ALA A 103 5.14 -29.23 5.59
CA ALA A 103 4.98 -27.79 5.52
C ALA A 103 5.49 -27.12 6.80
N THR A 104 6.42 -26.18 6.65
CA THR A 104 7.03 -25.43 7.76
C THR A 104 6.66 -23.95 7.64
N MET A 105 6.50 -23.29 8.79
CA MET A 105 6.25 -21.85 8.84
C MET A 105 7.55 -21.10 9.19
N HIS A 106 7.92 -20.15 8.36
CA HIS A 106 9.04 -19.24 8.61
C HIS A 106 8.48 -17.86 8.97
N ILE A 107 9.12 -17.20 9.94
CA ILE A 107 8.81 -15.84 10.34
C ILE A 107 9.98 -14.98 9.89
N VAL A 108 9.73 -14.05 8.97
CA VAL A 108 10.77 -13.22 8.37
C VAL A 108 10.39 -11.74 8.51
N PRO A 109 11.29 -10.88 9.00
CA PRO A 109 11.12 -9.42 8.94
C PRO A 109 10.97 -8.93 7.51
N VAL A 110 10.04 -8.00 7.28
CA VAL A 110 9.74 -7.45 5.96
C VAL A 110 10.97 -6.78 5.34
N GLU A 111 11.82 -6.20 6.17
CA GLU A 111 13.05 -5.51 5.77
C GLU A 111 14.08 -6.46 5.17
N GLN A 112 14.10 -7.71 5.62
CA GLN A 112 15.03 -8.74 5.14
C GLN A 112 14.64 -9.31 3.79
N VAL A 113 13.41 -9.10 3.32
CA VAL A 113 12.98 -9.58 2.00
C VAL A 113 13.57 -8.69 0.91
N MET A 114 14.37 -9.29 0.04
CA MET A 114 15.04 -8.61 -1.06
C MET A 114 14.22 -8.71 -2.36
N GLU A 115 13.80 -9.93 -2.72
CA GLU A 115 13.08 -10.16 -3.98
C GLU A 115 12.21 -11.43 -3.93
N ILE A 116 11.23 -11.48 -4.84
CA ILE A 116 10.39 -12.65 -5.10
C ILE A 116 10.50 -12.98 -6.59
N HIS A 117 10.91 -14.20 -6.92
CA HIS A 117 11.12 -14.60 -8.31
C HIS A 117 10.71 -16.06 -8.54
N TYR A 118 10.59 -16.43 -9.82
CA TYR A 118 10.34 -17.82 -10.20
C TYR A 118 11.59 -18.67 -10.01
N SER A 119 11.42 -19.91 -9.55
CA SER A 119 12.50 -20.88 -9.59
C SER A 119 13.04 -21.01 -11.02
N PRO A 120 14.38 -21.00 -11.20
CA PRO A 120 14.99 -21.34 -12.47
C PRO A 120 14.63 -22.78 -12.88
#